data_AF-A0AA42ZTZ4-F1
#
_entry.id   AF-A0AA42ZTZ4-F1
#
_cell.length_a   1.000
_cell.length_b   1.000
_cell.length_c   1.000
_cell.angle_alpha   90.00
_cell.angle_beta   90.00
_cell.angle_gamma   90.00
#
_symmetry.space_group_name_H-M   'P 1'
#
loop_
_entity.id
_entity.type
_entity.pdbx_description
1 polymer ?
#
loop_
_entity_poly.entity_id
_entity_poly.type
_entity_poly.pdbx_seq_one_letter_code
_entity_poly.pdbx_strand_id
1 'polypeptide(L)'
;MNFTYDFRVYSELAQLDNDAGSSALTTAELRVPLGRDIAYLSDDPTESPFYDMGSRWQLRFRAKYKNLSLENPLNPPFDASEVSGIGDFDARLLWIASASKKMVLAAGLEVFMDTASNDALGNGQTVLGPTAFAVFPGLLGPGSLFAPGYQYVVDAGGGNGQSDISRSQIDLYLVWGLADGRNWLIIDPQVIIDHEANDDVFATLEVEWGYMMVPESGISAYFRPGIGLGSDKLYDWNFEIGLKFVWR
;
A
#
# COMPACT_ATOMS: atom_id res chain seq x y z
N MET A 1 -10.63 -7.89 -1.96
CA MET A 1 -9.59 -8.05 -3.02
C MET A 1 -10.30 -8.12 -4.36
N ASN A 2 -9.86 -7.34 -5.34
CA ASN A 2 -10.43 -7.35 -6.70
C ASN A 2 -9.28 -7.53 -7.69
N PHE A 3 -9.24 -8.64 -8.45
CA PHE A 3 -8.21 -8.87 -9.48
C PHE A 3 -8.72 -8.37 -10.82
N THR A 4 -9.03 -7.08 -10.85
CA THR A 4 -9.41 -6.31 -12.04
C THR A 4 -8.20 -5.54 -12.57
N TYR A 5 -8.29 -5.03 -13.79
CA TYR A 5 -7.39 -3.98 -14.21
C TYR A 5 -7.68 -2.72 -13.39
N ASP A 6 -6.63 -2.10 -12.89
CA ASP A 6 -6.72 -0.99 -11.94
C ASP A 6 -5.56 -0.04 -12.19
N PHE A 7 -5.86 1.21 -12.51
CA PHE A 7 -4.89 2.28 -12.58
C PHE A 7 -5.20 3.35 -11.55
N ARG A 8 -4.18 3.79 -10.83
CA ARG A 8 -4.31 4.80 -9.78
C ARG A 8 -3.23 5.84 -9.91
N VAL A 9 -3.61 7.08 -9.64
CA VAL A 9 -2.65 8.15 -9.39
C VAL A 9 -3.06 8.81 -8.10
N TYR A 10 -2.11 8.93 -7.18
CA TYR A 10 -2.35 9.53 -5.88
C TYR A 10 -1.14 10.29 -5.40
N SER A 11 -1.39 11.30 -4.57
CA SER A 11 -0.37 12.15 -3.98
C SER A 11 -0.54 12.14 -2.47
N GLU A 12 0.57 12.00 -1.77
CA GLU A 12 0.67 11.99 -0.31
C GLU A 12 1.56 13.15 0.13
N LEU A 13 1.09 13.89 1.13
CA LEU A 13 1.87 14.87 1.87
C LEU A 13 2.09 14.32 3.27
N ALA A 14 3.32 14.38 3.77
CA ALA A 14 3.63 13.92 5.12
C ALA A 14 4.60 14.87 5.83
N GLN A 15 4.38 15.05 7.14
CA GLN A 15 5.38 15.62 8.05
C GLN A 15 6.21 14.48 8.61
N LEU A 16 7.51 14.52 8.38
CA LEU A 16 8.45 13.52 8.87
C LEU A 16 8.60 13.63 10.38
N ASP A 17 8.96 12.52 11.00
CA ASP A 17 9.12 12.42 12.45
C ASP A 17 10.16 13.41 13.01
N ASN A 18 9.94 13.86 14.25
CA ASN A 18 10.83 14.74 15.01
C ASN A 18 11.24 16.04 14.26
N ASP A 19 10.30 16.63 13.52
CA ASP A 19 10.55 17.82 12.69
C ASP A 19 11.70 17.64 11.69
N ALA A 20 11.98 16.40 11.25
CA ALA A 20 13.01 16.11 10.25
C ALA A 20 12.70 16.74 8.88
N GLY A 21 11.46 17.23 8.71
CA GLY A 21 11.00 18.00 7.56
C GLY A 21 9.73 17.43 6.98
N SER A 22 9.58 17.51 5.66
CA SER A 22 8.35 17.14 4.97
C SER A 22 8.61 16.40 3.67
N SER A 23 7.63 15.62 3.23
CA SER A 23 7.68 14.94 1.95
C SER A 23 6.38 15.11 1.18
N ALA A 24 6.53 15.21 -0.14
CA ALA A 24 5.44 15.12 -1.11
C ALA A 24 5.75 13.99 -2.09
N LEU A 25 4.95 12.93 -2.04
CA LEU A 25 5.09 11.75 -2.89
C LEU A 25 3.92 11.71 -3.86
N THR A 26 4.18 11.51 -5.15
CA THR A 26 3.15 11.16 -6.13
C THR A 26 3.44 9.78 -6.69
N THR A 27 2.44 8.91 -6.65
CA THR A 27 2.55 7.52 -7.10
C THR A 27 1.59 7.28 -8.26
N ALA A 28 2.10 6.64 -9.30
CA ALA A 28 1.29 5.99 -10.32
C ALA A 28 1.36 4.48 -10.10
N GLU A 29 0.21 3.83 -9.96
CA GLU A 29 0.08 2.39 -9.73
C GLU A 29 -0.74 1.75 -10.84
N LEU A 30 -0.25 0.65 -11.41
CA LEU A 30 -0.98 -0.19 -12.35
C LEU A 30 -1.07 -1.61 -11.81
N ARG A 31 -2.27 -2.18 -11.78
CA ARG A 31 -2.49 -3.61 -11.51
C ARG A 31 -3.09 -4.30 -12.72
N VAL A 32 -2.54 -5.47 -13.03
CA VAL A 32 -2.88 -6.26 -14.21
C VAL A 32 -3.15 -7.70 -13.75
N PRO A 33 -4.39 -8.20 -13.87
CA PRO A 33 -4.64 -9.62 -13.70
C PRO A 33 -3.97 -10.40 -14.83
N LEU A 34 -3.36 -11.55 -14.52
CA LEU A 34 -2.65 -12.38 -15.48
C LEU A 34 -3.37 -13.70 -15.73
N GLY A 35 -3.66 -14.01 -16.99
CA GLY A 35 -4.31 -15.26 -17.38
C GLY A 35 -5.83 -15.14 -17.49
N ARG A 36 -6.48 -16.25 -17.80
CA ARG A 36 -7.94 -16.30 -18.01
C ARG A 36 -8.67 -16.29 -16.67
N ASP A 37 -9.88 -15.74 -16.63
CA ASP A 37 -10.71 -15.73 -15.42
C ASP A 37 -10.95 -17.16 -14.91
N ILE A 38 -10.38 -17.48 -13.76
CA ILE A 38 -10.45 -18.82 -13.16
C ILE A 38 -10.65 -18.77 -11.64
N ALA A 39 -10.84 -17.57 -11.06
CA ALA A 39 -11.10 -17.37 -9.65
C ALA A 39 -12.60 -17.10 -9.38
N TYR A 40 -13.49 -17.90 -9.98
CA TYR A 40 -14.92 -17.85 -9.65
C TYR A 40 -15.21 -18.76 -8.45
N LEU A 41 -15.75 -18.18 -7.38
CA LEU A 41 -16.41 -18.95 -6.32
C LEU A 41 -17.90 -19.17 -6.60
N SER A 42 -18.51 -18.19 -7.28
CA SER A 42 -19.84 -18.21 -7.87
C SER A 42 -19.93 -17.05 -8.86
N ASP A 43 -20.82 -17.16 -9.85
CA ASP A 43 -21.18 -16.09 -10.77
C ASP A 43 -22.34 -15.22 -10.21
N ASP A 44 -22.95 -15.65 -9.10
CA ASP A 44 -24.04 -14.95 -8.43
C ASP A 44 -23.54 -14.17 -7.21
N PRO A 45 -23.67 -12.82 -7.19
CA PRO A 45 -23.24 -11.98 -6.08
C PRO A 45 -24.01 -12.25 -4.77
N THR A 46 -25.17 -12.91 -4.83
CA THR A 46 -25.96 -13.28 -3.65
C THR A 46 -25.45 -14.56 -2.99
N GLU A 47 -24.67 -15.38 -3.71
CA GLU A 47 -24.18 -16.67 -3.21
C GLU A 47 -22.80 -16.62 -2.56
N SER A 48 -22.00 -15.61 -2.89
CA SER A 48 -20.64 -15.42 -2.39
C SER A 48 -20.25 -13.94 -2.40
N PRO A 49 -19.69 -13.39 -1.31
CA PRO A 49 -19.11 -12.03 -1.31
C PRO A 49 -17.83 -11.94 -2.18
N PHE A 50 -17.34 -13.07 -2.66
CA PHE A 50 -16.19 -13.21 -3.55
C PHE A 50 -16.61 -13.72 -4.93
N TYR A 51 -17.79 -13.30 -5.41
CA TYR A 51 -18.22 -13.58 -6.77
C TYR A 51 -17.23 -12.92 -7.76
N ASP A 52 -16.93 -13.62 -8.85
CA ASP A 52 -16.16 -13.05 -9.98
C ASP A 52 -14.87 -12.32 -9.58
N MET A 53 -13.92 -13.05 -8.98
CA MET A 53 -12.64 -12.48 -8.56
C MET A 53 -11.66 -12.28 -9.73
N GLY A 54 -12.00 -12.66 -10.96
CA GLY A 54 -11.11 -12.58 -12.13
C GLY A 54 -10.04 -13.67 -12.18
N SER A 55 -8.78 -13.28 -12.37
CA SER A 55 -7.65 -14.22 -12.39
C SER A 55 -7.11 -14.58 -11.00
N ARG A 56 -6.42 -15.72 -10.88
CA ARG A 56 -5.65 -16.10 -9.69
C ARG A 56 -4.33 -15.35 -9.55
N TRP A 57 -3.82 -14.76 -10.62
CA TRP A 57 -2.55 -14.05 -10.62
C TRP A 57 -2.76 -12.57 -10.92
N GLN A 58 -2.01 -11.71 -10.24
CA GLN A 58 -2.01 -10.27 -10.50
C GLN A 58 -0.59 -9.73 -10.41
N LEU A 59 -0.22 -8.91 -11.38
CA LEU A 59 0.93 -8.02 -11.29
C LEU A 59 0.49 -6.65 -10.78
N ARG A 60 1.34 -6.01 -10.00
CA ARG A 60 1.30 -4.58 -9.70
C ARG A 60 2.63 -3.96 -10.08
N PHE A 61 2.59 -2.75 -10.61
CA PHE A 61 3.74 -1.88 -10.80
C PHE A 61 3.47 -0.53 -10.15
N ARG A 62 4.47 0.07 -9.51
CA ARG A 62 4.41 1.46 -9.07
C ARG A 62 5.62 2.25 -9.52
N ALA A 63 5.35 3.48 -9.92
CA ALA A 63 6.32 4.53 -10.19
C ALA A 63 6.07 5.69 -9.22
N LYS A 64 7.14 6.26 -8.68
CA LYS A 64 7.07 7.27 -7.63
C LYS A 64 7.89 8.49 -8.02
N TYR A 65 7.31 9.66 -7.83
CA TYR A 65 8.03 10.94 -7.85
C TYR A 65 7.96 11.55 -6.47
N LYS A 66 9.12 11.85 -5.89
CA LYS A 66 9.25 12.36 -4.52
C LYS A 66 9.85 13.74 -4.54
N ASN A 67 9.34 14.60 -3.68
CA ASN A 67 9.99 15.83 -3.25
C ASN A 67 10.17 15.73 -1.74
N LEU A 68 11.41 15.85 -1.29
CA LEU A 68 11.81 15.74 0.10
C LEU A 68 12.42 17.08 0.53
N SER A 69 11.89 17.65 1.59
CA SER A 69 12.45 18.84 2.24
C SER A 69 12.94 18.41 3.61
N LEU A 70 14.26 18.38 3.81
CA LEU A 70 14.89 18.00 5.08
C LEU A 70 15.30 19.25 5.83
N GLU A 71 14.84 19.38 7.07
CA GLU A 71 15.21 20.51 7.92
C GLU A 71 16.66 20.41 8.36
N ASN A 72 17.37 21.54 8.36
CA ASN A 72 18.69 21.61 8.97
C ASN A 72 18.53 21.64 10.50
N PRO A 73 19.04 20.63 11.24
CA PRO A 73 18.88 20.58 12.69
C PRO A 73 19.59 21.72 13.42
N LEU A 74 20.49 22.44 12.77
CA LEU A 74 21.21 23.59 13.34
C LEU A 74 20.44 24.92 13.21
N ASN A 75 19.44 25.02 12.33
CA ASN A 75 18.65 26.25 12.14
C ASN A 75 17.22 25.99 11.58
N PRO A 76 16.39 25.17 12.24
CA PRO A 76 15.00 24.95 11.82
C PRO A 76 14.13 26.19 12.13
N PRO A 77 13.10 26.53 11.32
CA PRO A 77 12.68 25.92 10.06
C PRO A 77 13.18 26.70 8.81
N PHE A 78 14.15 27.61 8.97
CA PHE A 78 14.50 28.60 7.93
C PHE A 78 15.62 28.15 6.99
N ASP A 79 16.17 26.96 7.20
CA ASP A 79 17.22 26.37 6.39
C ASP A 79 16.86 24.89 6.16
N ALA A 80 16.49 24.56 4.93
CA ALA A 80 16.09 23.23 4.52
C ALA A 80 16.80 22.84 3.22
N SER A 81 17.16 21.57 3.10
CA SER A 81 17.67 21.00 1.85
C SER A 81 16.56 20.29 1.10
N GLU A 82 16.41 20.60 -0.17
CA GLU A 82 15.37 20.02 -1.03
C GLU A 82 15.99 19.03 -2.02
N VAL A 83 15.40 17.84 -2.11
CA VAL A 83 15.75 16.82 -3.10
C VAL A 83 14.47 16.34 -3.77
N SER A 84 14.42 16.40 -5.10
CA SER A 84 13.28 15.93 -5.88
C SER A 84 13.72 14.99 -6.98
N GLY A 85 12.91 14.00 -7.29
CA GLY A 85 13.21 13.06 -8.36
C GLY A 85 12.33 11.82 -8.38
N ILE A 86 12.69 10.90 -9.28
CA ILE A 86 12.09 9.57 -9.34
C ILE A 86 12.62 8.76 -8.16
N GLY A 87 11.71 8.16 -7.39
CA GLY A 87 12.05 7.18 -6.34
C GLY A 87 12.05 5.76 -6.90
N ASP A 88 12.29 4.77 -6.04
CA ASP A 88 12.35 3.37 -6.48
C ASP A 88 11.05 2.89 -7.12
N PHE A 89 11.19 2.25 -8.28
CA PHE A 89 10.14 1.47 -8.89
C PHE A 89 9.90 0.21 -8.07
N ASP A 90 8.64 -0.22 -7.99
CA ASP A 90 8.31 -1.53 -7.42
C ASP A 90 7.41 -2.35 -8.33
N ALA A 91 7.56 -3.66 -8.20
CA ALA A 91 6.74 -4.63 -8.86
C ALA A 91 6.31 -5.72 -7.87
N ARG A 92 5.05 -6.14 -7.92
CA ARG A 92 4.54 -7.22 -7.08
C ARG A 92 3.82 -8.26 -7.92
N LEU A 93 4.15 -9.53 -7.69
CA LEU A 93 3.37 -10.67 -8.13
C LEU A 93 2.53 -11.18 -6.96
N LEU A 94 1.21 -11.31 -7.17
CA LEU A 94 0.26 -11.83 -6.19
C LEU A 94 -0.46 -13.05 -6.76
N TRP A 95 -0.67 -14.05 -5.92
CA TRP A 95 -1.31 -15.32 -6.24
C TRP A 95 -2.40 -15.65 -5.22
N ILE A 96 -3.61 -15.98 -5.70
CA ILE A 96 -4.68 -16.56 -4.90
C ILE A 96 -4.42 -18.06 -4.77
N ALA A 97 -3.91 -18.47 -3.61
CA ALA A 97 -3.62 -19.86 -3.29
C ALA A 97 -4.91 -20.66 -3.03
N SER A 98 -5.88 -20.05 -2.35
CA SER A 98 -7.18 -20.66 -2.06
C SER A 98 -8.28 -19.61 -1.98
N ALA A 99 -9.46 -19.96 -2.48
CA ALA A 99 -10.64 -19.13 -2.37
C ALA A 99 -11.81 -20.03 -1.95
N SER A 100 -12.61 -19.55 -0.99
CA SER A 100 -13.85 -20.17 -0.50
C SER A 100 -14.86 -19.06 -0.16
N LYS A 101 -16.13 -19.42 0.03
CA LYS A 101 -17.17 -18.45 0.45
C LYS A 101 -16.87 -17.75 1.78
N LYS A 102 -16.00 -18.32 2.62
CA LYS A 102 -15.67 -17.81 3.96
C LYS A 102 -14.32 -17.12 4.03
N MET A 103 -13.42 -17.41 3.11
CA MET A 103 -12.04 -16.97 3.20
C MET A 103 -11.33 -17.06 1.85
N VAL A 104 -10.47 -16.08 1.57
CA VAL A 104 -9.45 -16.15 0.52
C VAL A 104 -8.07 -16.13 1.16
N LEU A 105 -7.16 -16.97 0.67
CA LEU A 105 -5.75 -16.93 1.01
C LEU A 105 -4.95 -16.52 -0.23
N ALA A 106 -4.12 -15.50 -0.06
CA ALA A 106 -3.23 -15.02 -1.11
C ALA A 106 -1.79 -14.95 -0.59
N ALA A 107 -0.84 -15.18 -1.49
CA ALA A 107 0.58 -15.00 -1.25
C ALA A 107 1.20 -14.22 -2.40
N GLY A 108 2.26 -13.48 -2.14
CA GLY A 108 2.92 -12.68 -3.15
C GLY A 108 4.37 -12.40 -2.84
N LEU A 109 5.05 -11.83 -3.82
CA LEU A 109 6.40 -11.31 -3.71
C LEU A 109 6.41 -9.92 -4.31
N GLU A 110 6.87 -8.95 -3.52
CA GLU A 110 7.18 -7.61 -3.99
C GLU A 110 8.68 -7.42 -4.14
N VAL A 111 9.09 -6.68 -5.15
CA VAL A 111 10.47 -6.29 -5.40
C VAL A 111 10.51 -4.77 -5.49
N PHE A 112 11.30 -4.15 -4.61
CA PHE A 112 11.60 -2.73 -4.63
C PHE A 112 12.99 -2.59 -5.27
N MET A 113 13.05 -1.96 -6.44
CA MET A 113 14.26 -1.92 -7.26
C MET A 113 15.04 -0.65 -6.99
N ASP A 114 16.34 -0.78 -6.75
CA ASP A 114 17.27 0.36 -6.59
C ASP A 114 17.40 1.13 -7.91
N THR A 115 16.48 2.09 -8.10
CA THR A 115 16.25 2.79 -9.36
C THR A 115 15.98 4.27 -9.13
N ALA A 116 15.96 4.70 -7.87
CA ALA A 116 15.85 6.09 -7.50
C ALA A 116 16.93 6.93 -8.19
N SER A 117 16.53 8.11 -8.64
CA SER A 117 17.43 9.09 -9.26
C SER A 117 18.40 9.74 -8.26
N ASN A 118 18.18 9.54 -6.96
CA ASN A 118 19.00 10.03 -5.86
C ASN A 118 18.84 9.10 -4.65
N ASP A 119 19.94 8.83 -3.94
CA ASP A 119 19.99 7.93 -2.78
C ASP A 119 18.99 8.32 -1.67
N ALA A 120 18.70 9.61 -1.48
CA ALA A 120 17.72 10.09 -0.49
C ALA A 120 16.25 9.78 -0.86
N LEU A 121 15.98 9.34 -2.10
CA LEU A 121 14.64 9.08 -2.60
C LEU A 121 14.30 7.59 -2.69
N GLY A 122 15.28 6.72 -2.49
CA GLY A 122 15.15 5.26 -2.54
C GLY A 122 15.74 4.58 -1.31
N ASN A 123 15.80 3.26 -1.36
CA ASN A 123 16.43 2.44 -0.32
C ASN A 123 17.93 2.22 -0.58
N GLY A 124 18.43 2.61 -1.77
CA GLY A 124 19.83 2.42 -2.19
C GLY A 124 20.27 0.97 -2.36
N GLN A 125 19.31 0.05 -2.36
CA GLN A 125 19.49 -1.37 -2.63
C GLN A 125 18.17 -2.02 -3.05
N THR A 126 18.27 -3.15 -3.74
CA THR A 126 17.10 -3.93 -4.11
C THR A 126 16.59 -4.71 -2.90
N VAL A 127 15.30 -4.63 -2.65
CA VAL A 127 14.64 -5.23 -1.48
C VAL A 127 13.52 -6.15 -1.92
N LEU A 128 13.39 -7.27 -1.24
CA LEU A 128 12.33 -8.27 -1.46
C LEU A 128 11.31 -8.21 -0.33
N GLY A 129 10.04 -8.31 -0.69
CA GLY A 129 8.90 -8.26 0.23
C GLY A 129 7.96 -9.45 0.03
N PRO A 130 8.33 -10.70 0.39
CA PRO A 130 7.38 -11.80 0.47
C PRO A 130 6.21 -11.44 1.40
N THR A 131 4.99 -11.74 0.94
CA THR A 131 3.77 -11.33 1.63
C THR A 131 2.69 -12.41 1.58
N ALA A 132 1.84 -12.45 2.60
CA ALA A 132 0.68 -13.31 2.67
C ALA A 132 -0.52 -12.55 3.26
N PHE A 133 -1.71 -12.83 2.75
CA PHE A 133 -2.97 -12.23 3.20
C PHE A 133 -4.03 -13.30 3.39
N ALA A 134 -4.86 -13.12 4.41
CA ALA A 134 -6.11 -13.85 4.56
C ALA A 134 -7.27 -12.86 4.52
N VAL A 135 -8.27 -13.08 3.66
CA VAL A 135 -9.42 -12.18 3.50
C VAL A 135 -10.68 -12.87 4.02
N PHE A 136 -11.33 -12.25 4.99
CA PHE A 136 -12.55 -12.71 5.64
C PHE A 136 -13.69 -11.71 5.36
N PRO A 137 -14.82 -12.16 4.80
CA PRO A 137 -15.95 -11.28 4.56
C PRO A 137 -16.83 -11.17 5.81
N GLY A 138 -17.49 -10.03 5.95
CA GLY A 138 -18.61 -9.85 6.87
C GLY A 138 -18.26 -9.54 8.33
N LEU A 139 -17.00 -9.20 8.65
CA LEU A 139 -16.58 -8.96 10.04
C LEU A 139 -17.37 -7.82 10.73
N LEU A 140 -17.70 -6.75 9.99
CA LEU A 140 -18.52 -5.63 10.47
C LEU A 140 -19.96 -5.66 9.92
N GLY A 141 -20.37 -6.78 9.33
CA GLY A 141 -21.66 -6.92 8.64
C GLY A 141 -21.56 -6.92 7.11
N PRO A 142 -22.71 -6.92 6.41
CA PRO A 142 -22.76 -7.01 4.95
C PRO A 142 -21.90 -5.95 4.26
N GLY A 143 -21.15 -6.35 3.23
CA GLY A 143 -20.29 -5.45 2.46
C GLY A 143 -18.93 -5.13 3.10
N SER A 144 -18.63 -5.67 4.29
CA SER A 144 -17.30 -5.53 4.91
C SER A 144 -16.35 -6.69 4.58
N LEU A 145 -15.05 -6.40 4.51
CA LEU A 145 -13.98 -7.41 4.44
C LEU A 145 -12.88 -7.03 5.42
N PHE A 146 -12.34 -8.02 6.12
CA PHE A 146 -11.13 -7.91 6.93
C PHE A 146 -10.02 -8.73 6.27
N ALA A 147 -8.89 -8.11 6.00
CA ALA A 147 -7.82 -8.68 5.19
C ALA A 147 -6.45 -8.59 5.89
N PRO A 148 -6.26 -9.26 7.05
CA PRO A 148 -4.98 -9.24 7.73
C PRO A 148 -3.87 -9.76 6.80
N GLY A 149 -2.78 -9.00 6.78
CA GLY A 149 -1.60 -9.25 5.97
C GLY A 149 -0.34 -9.35 6.83
N TYR A 150 0.60 -10.14 6.34
CA TYR A 150 1.97 -10.13 6.82
C TYR A 150 2.91 -9.92 5.63
N GLN A 151 3.88 -9.05 5.79
CA GLN A 151 4.98 -8.88 4.84
C GLN A 151 6.30 -8.91 5.62
N TYR A 152 7.26 -9.65 5.11
CA TYR A 152 8.64 -9.57 5.57
C TYR A 152 9.45 -8.87 4.49
N VAL A 153 10.14 -7.80 4.85
CA VAL A 153 10.94 -6.97 3.95
C VAL A 153 12.40 -7.22 4.28
N VAL A 154 13.16 -7.66 3.28
CA VAL A 154 14.56 -8.05 3.43
C VAL A 154 15.38 -7.56 2.23
N ASP A 155 16.59 -7.11 2.47
CA ASP A 155 17.51 -6.79 1.37
C ASP A 155 17.82 -8.04 0.51
N ALA A 156 18.04 -7.83 -0.78
CA ALA A 156 18.43 -8.89 -1.70
C ALA A 156 19.95 -9.10 -1.78
N GLY A 157 20.72 -8.43 -0.90
CA GLY A 157 22.17 -8.28 -0.98
C GLY A 157 22.63 -7.29 -2.05
N GLY A 158 23.88 -6.80 -1.89
CA GLY A 158 24.55 -5.94 -2.87
C GLY A 158 24.46 -4.43 -2.60
N GLY A 159 24.06 -4.01 -1.40
CA GLY A 159 24.00 -2.60 -1.03
C GLY A 159 25.37 -1.90 -1.10
N ASN A 160 25.38 -0.65 -1.55
CA ASN A 160 26.57 0.21 -1.66
C ASN A 160 27.03 0.76 -0.30
N GLY A 161 27.09 -0.09 0.74
CA GLY A 161 27.46 0.32 2.11
C GLY A 161 26.33 0.98 2.91
N GLN A 162 25.07 0.85 2.48
CA GLN A 162 23.89 1.18 3.28
C GLN A 162 23.65 0.14 4.38
N SER A 163 22.86 0.51 5.41
CA SER A 163 22.44 -0.43 6.45
C SER A 163 21.59 -1.56 5.85
N ASP A 164 21.71 -2.75 6.44
CA ASP A 164 20.87 -3.88 6.09
C ASP A 164 19.39 -3.52 6.34
N ILE A 165 18.48 -4.16 5.61
CA ILE A 165 17.03 -3.96 5.77
C ILE A 165 16.43 -5.29 6.18
N SER A 166 15.85 -5.33 7.38
CA SER A 166 15.13 -6.49 7.89
C SER A 166 13.93 -6.00 8.69
N ARG A 167 12.72 -6.24 8.18
CA ARG A 167 11.51 -5.68 8.78
C ARG A 167 10.30 -6.59 8.63
N SER A 168 9.55 -6.74 9.72
CA SER A 168 8.24 -7.38 9.70
C SER A 168 7.14 -6.32 9.66
N GLN A 169 6.13 -6.53 8.83
CA GLN A 169 4.96 -5.66 8.74
C GLN A 169 3.69 -6.48 8.88
N ILE A 170 2.83 -6.07 9.81
CA ILE A 170 1.51 -6.64 10.04
C ILE A 170 0.49 -5.58 9.66
N ASP A 171 -0.37 -5.91 8.71
CA ASP A 171 -1.41 -5.04 8.17
C ASP A 171 -2.77 -5.60 8.62
N LEU A 172 -3.63 -4.77 9.22
CA LEU A 172 -4.96 -5.14 9.69
C LEU A 172 -6.07 -4.51 8.85
N TYR A 173 -5.87 -4.49 7.52
CA TYR A 173 -6.75 -3.89 6.53
C TYR A 173 -8.23 -4.27 6.71
N LEU A 174 -9.06 -3.28 7.01
CA LEU A 174 -10.50 -3.42 7.09
C LEU A 174 -11.14 -2.52 6.04
N VAL A 175 -12.01 -3.07 5.19
CA VAL A 175 -12.80 -2.30 4.23
C VAL A 175 -14.29 -2.52 4.49
N TRP A 176 -15.07 -1.45 4.35
CA TRP A 176 -16.51 -1.50 4.42
C TRP A 176 -17.14 -0.75 3.24
N GLY A 177 -17.81 -1.49 2.36
CA GLY A 177 -18.67 -0.92 1.35
C GLY A 177 -19.93 -0.31 1.97
N LEU A 178 -20.17 0.96 1.67
CA LEU A 178 -21.27 1.76 2.21
C LEU A 178 -22.15 2.27 1.06
N ALA A 179 -23.41 2.60 1.37
CA ALA A 179 -24.38 3.15 0.41
C ALA A 179 -24.42 2.36 -0.91
N ASP A 180 -24.65 1.04 -0.81
CA ASP A 180 -24.70 0.09 -1.93
C ASP A 180 -23.44 0.10 -2.81
N GLY A 181 -22.27 0.32 -2.19
CA GLY A 181 -20.97 0.31 -2.87
C GLY A 181 -20.61 1.64 -3.54
N ARG A 182 -21.41 2.70 -3.37
CA ARG A 182 -21.07 4.05 -3.85
C ARG A 182 -19.99 4.72 -3.02
N ASN A 183 -19.88 4.33 -1.74
CA ASN A 183 -18.84 4.80 -0.84
C ASN A 183 -18.11 3.60 -0.25
N TRP A 184 -16.89 3.81 0.20
CA TRP A 184 -16.22 2.85 1.06
C TRP A 184 -15.42 3.57 2.15
N LEU A 185 -15.27 2.87 3.26
CA LEU A 185 -14.39 3.24 4.35
C LEU A 185 -13.33 2.15 4.46
N ILE A 186 -12.06 2.54 4.55
CA ILE A 186 -10.97 1.65 4.95
C ILE A 186 -10.39 2.16 6.26
N ILE A 187 -10.10 1.23 7.15
CA ILE A 187 -9.30 1.46 8.35
C ILE A 187 -8.12 0.51 8.26
N ASP A 188 -6.91 1.07 8.27
CA ASP A 188 -5.68 0.34 7.99
C ASP A 188 -4.66 0.59 9.10
N PRO A 189 -4.76 -0.13 10.23
CA PRO A 189 -3.72 -0.14 11.23
C PRO A 189 -2.59 -1.05 10.76
N GLN A 190 -1.37 -0.51 10.73
CA GLN A 190 -0.18 -1.29 10.42
C GLN A 190 0.79 -1.26 11.59
N VAL A 191 1.36 -2.41 11.94
CA VAL A 191 2.45 -2.52 12.92
C VAL A 191 3.71 -2.95 12.19
N ILE A 192 4.80 -2.26 12.47
CA ILE A 192 6.08 -2.44 11.81
C ILE A 192 7.14 -2.69 12.89
N ILE A 193 7.92 -3.75 12.68
CA ILE A 193 9.01 -4.17 13.57
C ILE A 193 10.29 -4.13 12.72
N ASP A 194 11.19 -3.22 13.06
CA ASP A 194 12.49 -3.08 12.41
C ASP A 194 13.55 -3.86 13.17
N HIS A 195 14.10 -4.91 12.57
CA HIS A 195 15.02 -5.84 13.24
C HIS A 195 16.48 -5.36 13.24
N GLU A 196 16.80 -4.25 12.57
CA GLU A 196 18.17 -3.71 12.47
C GLU A 196 18.40 -2.52 13.42
N ALA A 197 17.36 -1.73 13.69
CA ALA A 197 17.39 -0.60 14.63
C ALA A 197 16.84 -1.00 16.00
N ASN A 198 17.62 -1.70 16.84
CA ASN A 198 17.26 -2.07 18.22
C ASN A 198 15.90 -2.78 18.41
N ASP A 199 15.37 -3.47 17.40
CA ASP A 199 14.02 -4.05 17.41
C ASP A 199 12.92 -3.00 17.60
N ASP A 200 13.10 -1.79 17.04
CA ASP A 200 12.14 -0.71 17.16
C ASP A 200 10.78 -1.10 16.57
N VAL A 201 9.73 -0.79 17.32
CA VAL A 201 8.34 -1.07 16.95
C VAL A 201 7.60 0.23 16.84
N PHE A 202 7.03 0.46 15.65
CA PHE A 202 6.16 1.58 15.39
C PHE A 202 4.92 1.11 14.64
N ALA A 203 3.93 1.98 14.56
CA ALA A 203 2.68 1.68 13.90
C ALA A 203 2.20 2.89 13.10
N THR A 204 1.33 2.63 12.14
CA THR A 204 0.55 3.65 11.46
C THR A 204 -0.93 3.34 11.62
N LEU A 205 -1.74 4.39 11.58
CA LEU A 205 -3.18 4.27 11.43
C LEU A 205 -3.61 5.20 10.32
N GLU A 206 -4.11 4.60 9.24
CA GLU A 206 -4.64 5.34 8.10
C GLU A 206 -6.12 5.04 7.91
N VAL A 207 -6.88 6.07 7.54
CA VAL A 207 -8.33 5.95 7.32
C VAL A 207 -8.66 6.52 5.96
N GLU A 208 -9.14 5.68 5.05
CA GLU A 208 -9.53 6.11 3.70
C GLU A 208 -11.05 6.25 3.62
N TRP A 209 -11.51 7.39 3.12
CA TRP A 209 -12.88 7.52 2.64
C TRP A 209 -12.86 7.68 1.12
N GLY A 210 -13.59 6.81 0.43
CA GLY A 210 -13.67 6.83 -1.01
C GLY A 210 -15.09 6.87 -1.55
N TYR A 211 -15.21 7.41 -2.75
CA TYR A 211 -16.46 7.62 -3.44
C TYR A 211 -16.37 7.27 -4.93
N MET A 212 -17.36 6.51 -5.41
CA MET A 212 -17.54 6.21 -6.83
C MET A 212 -18.12 7.43 -7.55
N MET A 213 -17.28 8.14 -8.30
CA MET A 213 -17.65 9.36 -9.02
C MET A 213 -18.45 9.06 -10.29
N VAL A 214 -17.99 8.08 -11.09
CA VAL A 214 -18.63 7.67 -12.34
C VAL A 214 -18.70 6.14 -12.35
N PRO A 215 -19.74 5.55 -11.75
CA PRO A 215 -19.85 4.09 -11.60
C PRO A 215 -19.75 3.32 -12.91
N GLU A 216 -20.31 3.86 -13.99
CA GLU A 216 -20.36 3.24 -15.32
C GLU A 216 -18.96 3.09 -15.94
N SER A 217 -18.02 3.96 -15.55
CA SER A 217 -16.64 3.97 -16.06
C SER A 217 -15.62 3.51 -15.02
N GLY A 218 -16.08 3.06 -13.84
CA GLY A 218 -15.19 2.61 -12.76
C GLY A 218 -14.29 3.70 -12.19
N ILE A 219 -14.67 4.97 -12.33
CA ILE A 219 -13.88 6.12 -11.85
C ILE A 219 -14.27 6.42 -10.41
N SER A 220 -13.27 6.50 -9.54
CA SER A 220 -13.46 6.81 -8.14
C SER A 220 -12.36 7.70 -7.59
N ALA A 221 -12.66 8.39 -6.50
CA ALA A 221 -11.72 9.24 -5.78
C ALA A 221 -11.76 8.91 -4.30
N TYR A 222 -10.68 9.22 -3.61
CA TYR A 222 -10.59 9.05 -2.17
C TYR A 222 -9.63 10.04 -1.55
N PHE A 223 -9.73 10.16 -0.24
CA PHE A 223 -8.72 10.79 0.60
C PHE A 223 -8.43 9.89 1.79
N ARG A 224 -7.22 9.97 2.30
CA ARG A 224 -6.68 9.05 3.31
C ARG A 224 -5.72 9.79 4.24
N PRO A 225 -6.23 10.41 5.32
CA PRO A 225 -5.40 10.86 6.42
C PRO A 225 -4.80 9.69 7.19
N GLY A 226 -3.65 9.93 7.79
CA GLY A 226 -3.00 8.97 8.66
C GLY A 226 -2.10 9.62 9.70
N ILE A 227 -1.76 8.81 10.70
CA ILE A 227 -0.85 9.17 11.79
C ILE A 227 0.14 8.05 12.05
N GLY A 228 1.37 8.42 12.39
CA GLY A 228 2.35 7.49 12.91
C GLY A 228 2.28 7.40 14.43
N LEU A 229 2.67 6.26 14.99
CA LEU A 229 2.66 5.95 16.41
C LEU A 229 3.97 5.23 16.78
N GLY A 230 4.58 5.60 17.89
CA GLY A 230 5.90 5.08 18.30
C GLY A 230 6.99 6.15 18.22
N SER A 231 8.16 5.83 18.77
CA SER A 231 9.33 6.73 18.77
C SER A 231 9.95 6.90 17.39
N ASP A 232 9.89 5.84 16.56
CA ASP A 232 10.59 5.75 15.27
C ASP A 232 9.59 5.66 14.11
N LYS A 233 8.48 6.39 14.27
CA LYS A 233 7.40 6.43 13.29
C LYS A 233 7.87 7.06 11.99
N LEU A 234 7.26 6.66 10.87
CA LEU A 234 7.64 7.14 9.53
C LEU A 234 7.31 8.62 9.32
N TYR A 235 6.25 9.08 9.96
CA TYR A 235 5.73 10.45 9.88
C TYR A 235 4.91 10.75 11.14
N ASP A 236 4.79 12.02 11.50
CA ASP A 236 3.82 12.47 12.51
C ASP A 236 2.38 12.33 11.98
N TRP A 237 2.18 12.81 10.76
CA TRP A 237 0.93 12.70 10.03
C TRP A 237 1.19 12.61 8.53
N ASN A 238 0.25 12.00 7.82
CA ASN A 238 0.17 12.07 6.37
C ASN A 238 -1.25 12.38 5.90
N PHE A 239 -1.35 12.80 4.65
CA PHE A 239 -2.60 13.01 3.95
C PHE A 239 -2.43 12.64 2.48
N GLU A 240 -3.14 11.59 2.07
CA GLU A 240 -3.18 11.13 0.69
C GLU A 240 -4.50 11.50 0.01
N ILE A 241 -4.43 11.87 -1.26
CA ILE A 241 -5.59 11.97 -2.16
C ILE A 241 -5.32 11.16 -3.41
N GLY A 242 -6.34 10.49 -3.93
CA GLY A 242 -6.16 9.62 -5.09
C GLY A 242 -7.34 9.57 -6.03
N LEU A 243 -7.03 9.31 -7.30
CA LEU A 243 -7.96 8.94 -8.35
C LEU A 243 -7.68 7.50 -8.78
N LYS A 244 -8.75 6.76 -9.01
CA LYS A 244 -8.71 5.35 -9.35
C LYS A 244 -9.62 5.06 -10.53
N PHE A 245 -9.13 4.23 -11.43
CA PHE A 245 -9.79 3.79 -12.65
C PHE A 245 -9.79 2.27 -12.66
N VAL A 246 -10.97 1.66 -12.61
CA VAL A 246 -11.12 0.20 -12.63
C VAL A 246 -11.84 -0.23 -13.89
N TRP A 247 -11.30 -1.22 -14.59
CA TRP A 247 -11.94 -1.83 -15.73
C TRP A 247 -11.70 -3.34 -15.77
N ARG A 248 -12.40 -3.99 -16.69
CA ARG A 248 -12.31 -5.42 -16.97
C ARG A 248 -11.89 -5.64 -18.41
#